data_AF-A0A813KE99-F1
#
_entry.id   AF-A0A813KE99-F1
#
_cell.length_a   1.000
_cell.length_b   1.000
_cell.length_c   1.000
_cell.angle_alpha   90.00
_cell.angle_beta   90.00
_cell.angle_gamma   90.00
#
_symmetry.space_group_name_H-M   'P 1'
#
loop_
_entity.id
_entity.type
_entity.pdbx_description
1 polymer ?
#
loop_
_entity_poly.entity_id
_entity_poly.type
_entity_poly.pdbx_seq_one_letter_code
_entity_poly.pdbx_strand_id
1 'polypeptide(L)'
;VCPEARLALLQLAIEEPQEAAILDEERGMLPACCWLVDVCVADTDEAFARELAATCQWLLLGEGGIVLLGFALSADLPKMRQLLPEAEAATESVAPRVIDLQAVAVKAGCGSNGQVPSLRAVVECWMPGLTLNKDEQCSDWTQRPLSASQLEYATLDAVVLLELKRRMLLEAES
;
A
#
# COMPACT_ATOMS: atom_id res chain seq x y z
N VAL A 1 -7.24 -15.97 -19.75
CA VAL A 1 -5.95 -16.03 -19.04
C VAL A 1 -5.45 -14.60 -18.99
N CYS A 2 -5.53 -13.93 -17.85
CA CYS A 2 -4.83 -12.66 -17.69
C CYS A 2 -3.34 -12.98 -17.85
N PRO A 3 -2.58 -12.27 -18.71
CA PRO A 3 -1.12 -12.38 -18.68
C PRO A 3 -0.66 -12.19 -17.23
N GLU A 4 0.40 -12.89 -16.80
CA GLU A 4 0.96 -12.71 -15.45
C GLU A 4 1.06 -11.22 -15.15
N ALA A 5 0.27 -10.77 -14.17
CA ALA A 5 0.09 -9.36 -13.90
C ALA A 5 1.38 -8.79 -13.31
N ARG A 6 2.23 -8.29 -14.21
CA ARG A 6 3.47 -7.61 -13.87
C ARG A 6 3.17 -6.34 -13.06
N LEU A 7 3.98 -6.06 -12.05
CA LEU A 7 3.90 -4.81 -11.29
C LEU A 7 4.27 -3.62 -12.19
N ALA A 8 3.33 -2.70 -12.40
CA ALA A 8 3.53 -1.51 -13.24
C ALA A 8 3.75 -0.22 -12.44
N LEU A 9 3.28 -0.18 -11.20
CA LEU A 9 3.35 0.97 -10.32
C LEU A 9 3.52 0.49 -8.88
N LEU A 10 4.36 1.16 -8.10
CA LEU A 10 4.47 1.00 -6.66
C LEU A 10 4.04 2.30 -5.98
N GLN A 11 3.07 2.23 -5.08
CA GLN A 11 2.57 3.38 -4.34
C GLN A 11 3.09 3.35 -2.89
N LEU A 12 3.73 4.43 -2.44
CA LEU A 12 4.31 4.52 -1.10
C LEU A 12 3.82 5.81 -0.43
N ALA A 13 3.07 5.68 0.67
CA ALA A 13 2.66 6.82 1.48
C ALA A 13 3.46 6.87 2.79
N ILE A 14 3.88 8.08 3.17
CA ILE A 14 4.65 8.35 4.38
C ILE A 14 3.93 9.43 5.17
N GLU A 15 3.72 9.17 6.47
CA GLU A 15 3.19 10.18 7.41
C GLU A 15 4.16 11.37 7.47
N GLU A 16 3.67 12.59 7.26
CA GLU A 16 4.51 13.78 7.44
C GLU A 16 4.64 14.09 8.94
N PRO A 17 5.84 14.48 9.42
CA PRO A 17 6.02 14.90 10.79
C PRO A 17 5.12 16.10 11.08
N GLN A 18 4.17 15.95 12.01
CA GLN A 18 3.43 17.10 12.53
C GLN A 18 4.37 17.90 13.43
N GLU A 19 4.85 19.04 12.96
CA GLU A 19 5.47 20.05 13.82
C GLU A 19 4.41 20.59 14.79
N ALA A 20 4.28 19.96 15.97
CA ALA A 20 3.48 20.42 17.12
C ALA A 20 2.19 21.16 16.72
N ALA A 21 1.46 20.64 15.74
CA ALA A 21 0.20 21.21 15.33
C ALA A 21 -0.82 20.72 16.36
N ILE A 22 -1.29 21.68 17.15
CA ILE A 22 -2.45 21.61 18.03
C ILE A 22 -3.42 20.57 17.46
N LEU A 23 -3.77 19.57 18.28
CA LEU A 23 -4.79 18.57 18.01
C LEU A 23 -6.07 19.28 17.58
N ASP A 24 -6.19 19.54 16.28
CA ASP A 24 -7.45 19.93 15.68
C ASP A 24 -8.18 18.61 15.45
N GLU A 25 -8.94 18.21 16.47
CA GLU A 25 -9.73 16.98 16.50
C GLU A 25 -10.86 16.96 15.46
N GLU A 26 -10.99 18.02 14.63
CA GLU A 26 -11.93 18.07 13.50
C GLU A 26 -11.42 17.32 12.26
N ARG A 27 -11.42 15.98 12.35
CA ARG A 27 -11.75 15.01 11.27
C ARG A 27 -11.04 15.16 9.89
N GLY A 28 -9.84 15.71 9.80
CA GLY A 28 -9.01 15.64 8.59
C GLY A 28 -8.32 14.29 8.40
N MET A 29 -7.93 13.94 7.17
CA MET A 29 -6.94 12.87 6.93
C MET A 29 -5.56 13.32 7.42
N LEU A 30 -4.73 12.36 7.85
CA LEU A 30 -3.33 12.66 8.19
C LEU A 30 -2.60 13.30 7.01
N PRO A 31 -1.79 14.36 7.24
CA PRO A 31 -0.89 14.87 6.21
C PRO A 31 0.11 13.76 5.83
N ALA A 32 0.20 13.48 4.54
CA ALA A 32 1.03 12.42 4.02
C ALA A 32 1.62 12.83 2.67
N CYS A 33 2.87 12.44 2.46
CA CYS A 33 3.49 12.47 1.15
C CYS A 33 3.27 11.11 0.48
N CYS A 34 2.88 11.10 -0.79
CA CYS A 34 2.70 9.88 -1.57
C CYS A 34 3.63 9.88 -2.78
N TRP A 35 4.41 8.81 -2.92
CA TRP A 35 5.31 8.57 -4.05
C TRP A 35 4.71 7.49 -4.94
N LEU A 36 4.52 7.82 -6.21
CA LEU A 36 4.10 6.89 -7.25
C LEU A 36 5.32 6.54 -8.09
N VAL A 37 5.85 5.34 -7.89
CA VAL A 37 7.08 4.87 -8.53
C VAL A 37 6.72 4.05 -9.76
N ASP A 38 7.08 4.57 -10.93
CA ASP A 38 6.89 3.91 -12.23
C ASP A 38 7.85 2.72 -12.37
N VAL A 39 7.33 1.51 -12.14
CA VAL A 39 8.13 0.28 -12.20
C VAL A 39 8.51 -0.08 -13.65
N CYS A 40 7.74 0.37 -14.64
CA CYS A 40 8.01 0.09 -16.05
C CYS A 40 9.33 0.74 -16.52
N VAL A 41 9.81 1.81 -15.86
CA VAL A 41 11.10 2.44 -16.17
C VAL A 41 12.26 1.45 -16.03
N ALA A 42 12.16 0.49 -15.11
CA ALA A 42 13.17 -0.54 -14.88
C ALA A 42 13.41 -1.46 -16.10
N ASP A 43 12.50 -1.50 -17.07
CA ASP A 43 12.70 -2.23 -18.34
C ASP A 43 13.78 -1.62 -19.22
N THR A 44 14.00 -0.32 -19.08
CA THR A 44 14.86 0.45 -19.98
C THR A 44 16.04 1.12 -19.26
N ASP A 45 16.02 1.16 -17.93
CA ASP A 45 17.06 1.76 -17.10
C ASP A 45 17.53 0.76 -16.03
N GLU A 46 18.70 0.16 -16.27
CA GLU A 46 19.32 -0.80 -15.35
C GLU A 46 19.73 -0.17 -14.02
N ALA A 47 20.11 1.11 -14.01
CA ALA A 47 20.49 1.79 -12.76
C ALA A 47 19.25 1.99 -11.89
N PHE A 48 18.15 2.45 -12.48
CA PHE A 48 16.87 2.53 -11.80
C PHE A 48 16.37 1.16 -11.34
N ALA A 49 16.50 0.13 -12.16
CA ALA A 49 16.11 -1.23 -11.79
C ALA A 49 16.85 -1.73 -10.54
N ARG A 50 18.16 -1.45 -10.43
CA ARG A 50 18.96 -1.80 -9.24
C ARG A 50 18.51 -1.05 -8.00
N GLU A 51 18.26 0.26 -8.10
CA GLU A 51 17.79 1.07 -6.97
C GLU A 51 16.38 0.67 -6.52
N LEU A 52 15.50 0.36 -7.47
CA LEU A 52 14.17 -0.16 -7.19
C LEU A 52 14.23 -1.51 -6.46
N ALA A 53 15.08 -2.43 -6.93
CA ALA A 53 15.31 -3.72 -6.29
C ALA A 53 15.83 -3.56 -4.86
N ALA A 54 16.85 -2.71 -4.66
CA ALA A 54 17.41 -2.42 -3.34
C ALA A 54 16.37 -1.78 -2.40
N THR A 55 15.52 -0.90 -2.92
CA THR A 55 14.41 -0.28 -2.17
C THR A 55 13.38 -1.33 -1.75
N CYS A 56 12.94 -2.21 -2.65
CA CYS A 56 12.02 -3.30 -2.32
C CYS A 56 12.63 -4.27 -1.31
N GLN A 57 13.91 -4.61 -1.44
CA GLN A 57 14.64 -5.44 -0.48
C GLN A 57 14.64 -4.79 0.90
N TRP A 58 14.97 -3.50 0.99
CA TRP A 58 14.98 -2.76 2.24
C TRP A 58 13.59 -2.71 2.89
N LEU A 59 12.55 -2.42 2.11
CA LEU A 59 11.16 -2.38 2.60
C LEU A 59 10.69 -3.74 3.14
N LEU A 60 10.96 -4.82 2.41
CA LEU A 60 10.42 -6.15 2.73
C LEU A 60 11.27 -6.94 3.72
N LEU A 61 12.60 -6.82 3.64
CA LEU A 61 13.55 -7.69 4.33
C LEU A 61 14.54 -6.93 5.24
N GLY A 62 14.67 -5.61 5.07
CA GLY A 62 15.67 -4.83 5.81
C GLY A 62 15.48 -4.88 7.32
N GLU A 63 16.43 -4.35 8.07
CA GLU A 63 16.27 -4.06 9.51
C GLU A 63 16.15 -2.55 9.67
N GLY A 64 15.17 -2.06 10.41
CA GLY A 64 14.95 -0.61 10.53
C GLY A 64 13.75 -0.23 11.38
N GLY A 65 13.67 1.05 11.72
CA GLY A 65 12.62 1.62 12.58
C GLY A 65 11.30 1.98 11.90
N ILE A 66 11.13 1.65 10.60
CA ILE A 66 9.90 1.96 9.85
C ILE A 66 8.93 0.76 9.86
N VAL A 67 7.64 1.01 10.07
CA VAL A 67 6.59 -0.01 9.92
C VAL A 67 6.03 0.09 8.51
N LEU A 68 6.01 -1.03 7.77
CA LEU A 68 5.42 -1.08 6.43
C LEU A 68 3.97 -1.55 6.54
N LEU A 69 3.04 -0.72 6.11
CA LEU A 69 1.63 -1.08 6.01
C LEU A 69 1.34 -1.55 4.58
N GLY A 70 0.53 -2.60 4.46
CA GLY A 70 -0.06 -2.99 3.19
C GLY A 70 -1.47 -3.53 3.38
N PHE A 71 -2.10 -3.89 2.28
CA PHE A 71 -3.45 -4.44 2.27
C PHE A 71 -3.53 -5.60 1.28
N ALA A 72 -3.89 -6.80 1.76
CA ALA A 72 -3.86 -8.03 0.97
C ALA A 72 -2.46 -8.32 0.38
N LEU A 73 -1.42 -8.09 1.20
CA LEU A 73 -0.02 -8.13 0.78
C LEU A 73 0.39 -9.46 0.16
N SER A 74 -0.26 -10.57 0.53
CA SER A 74 -0.03 -11.88 -0.08
C SER A 74 -0.14 -11.88 -1.61
N ALA A 75 -0.96 -10.99 -2.19
CA ALA A 75 -1.11 -10.87 -3.64
C ALA A 75 0.00 -10.02 -4.29
N ASP A 76 0.61 -9.09 -3.54
CA ASP A 76 1.62 -8.16 -4.06
C ASP A 76 3.05 -8.61 -3.79
N LEU A 77 3.29 -9.33 -2.69
CA LEU A 77 4.60 -9.87 -2.34
C LEU A 77 5.23 -10.70 -3.46
N PRO A 78 4.52 -11.62 -4.15
CA PRO A 78 5.11 -12.34 -5.29
C PRO A 78 5.58 -11.40 -6.40
N LYS A 79 4.83 -10.32 -6.67
CA LYS A 79 5.18 -9.35 -7.72
C LYS A 79 6.37 -8.49 -7.31
N MET A 80 6.42 -8.04 -6.05
CA MET A 80 7.56 -7.28 -5.53
C MET A 80 8.82 -8.14 -5.47
N ARG A 81 8.71 -9.44 -5.18
CA ARG A 81 9.85 -10.36 -5.16
C ARG A 81 10.48 -10.60 -6.52
N GLN A 82 9.72 -10.48 -7.60
CA GLN A 82 10.27 -10.53 -8.96
C GLN A 82 11.24 -9.38 -9.24
N LEU A 83 11.22 -8.32 -8.44
CA LEU A 83 12.18 -7.22 -8.51
C LEU A 83 13.46 -7.49 -7.70
N LEU A 84 13.47 -8.49 -6.81
CA LEU A 84 14.61 -8.77 -5.95
C LEU A 84 15.65 -9.63 -6.67
N PRO A 85 16.92 -9.58 -6.26
CA PRO A 85 17.90 -10.56 -6.71
C PRO A 85 17.48 -11.98 -6.28
N GLU A 86 17.92 -12.98 -7.04
CA GLU A 86 17.44 -14.37 -6.94
C GLU A 86 17.62 -14.97 -5.54
N ALA A 87 18.73 -14.65 -4.86
CA ALA A 87 19.02 -15.16 -3.52
C ALA A 87 18.00 -14.68 -2.48
N GLU A 88 17.55 -13.43 -2.59
CA GLU A 88 16.57 -12.81 -1.70
C GLU A 88 15.13 -13.15 -2.10
N ALA A 89 14.85 -13.30 -3.39
CA ALA A 89 13.53 -13.66 -3.91
C ALA A 89 13.03 -15.01 -3.37
N ALA A 90 13.95 -15.92 -3.06
CA ALA A 90 13.66 -17.23 -2.44
C ALA A 90 13.21 -17.14 -0.97
N THR A 91 13.39 -16.00 -0.31
CA THR A 91 13.02 -15.83 1.11
C THR A 91 11.51 -15.68 1.22
N GLU A 92 10.83 -16.66 1.84
CA GLU A 92 9.37 -16.63 2.01
C GLU A 92 8.87 -15.68 3.10
N SER A 93 9.71 -15.36 4.09
CA SER A 93 9.36 -14.42 5.15
C SER A 93 9.51 -12.97 4.72
N VAL A 94 8.66 -12.10 5.28
CA VAL A 94 8.88 -10.66 5.32
C VAL A 94 9.31 -10.24 6.72
N ALA A 95 9.86 -9.04 6.85
CA ALA A 95 10.21 -8.50 8.15
C ALA A 95 8.98 -8.40 9.08
N PRO A 96 9.16 -8.58 10.40
CA PRO A 96 8.04 -8.58 11.37
C PRO A 96 7.32 -7.23 11.48
N ARG A 97 7.91 -6.16 10.94
CA ARG A 97 7.34 -4.80 10.89
C ARG A 97 6.40 -4.57 9.70
N VAL A 98 6.19 -5.60 8.86
CA VAL A 98 5.23 -5.55 7.76
C VAL A 98 3.86 -5.97 8.30
N ILE A 99 2.90 -5.06 8.23
CA ILE A 99 1.54 -5.25 8.75
C ILE A 99 0.55 -5.25 7.60
N ASP A 100 -0.21 -6.34 7.47
CA ASP A 100 -1.34 -6.42 6.54
C ASP A 100 -2.63 -5.97 7.24
N LEU A 101 -3.14 -4.80 6.85
CA LEU A 101 -4.36 -4.23 7.43
C LEU A 101 -5.63 -5.01 7.05
N GLN A 102 -5.62 -5.82 5.96
CA GLN A 102 -6.74 -6.71 5.67
C GLN A 102 -6.85 -7.79 6.74
N ALA A 103 -5.72 -8.35 7.17
CA ALA A 103 -5.69 -9.37 8.22
C ALA A 103 -6.15 -8.80 9.57
N VAL A 104 -5.80 -7.54 9.87
CA VAL A 104 -6.30 -6.81 11.06
C VAL A 104 -7.82 -6.63 10.97
N ALA A 105 -8.33 -6.15 9.83
CA ALA A 105 -9.76 -5.95 9.63
C ALA A 105 -10.57 -7.24 9.75
N VAL A 106 -10.07 -8.35 9.19
CA VAL A 106 -10.71 -9.69 9.32
C VAL A 106 -10.79 -10.12 10.79
N LYS A 107 -9.70 -9.94 11.56
CA LYS A 107 -9.68 -10.27 13.00
C LYS A 107 -10.66 -9.42 13.80
N ALA A 108 -10.88 -8.17 13.39
CA ALA A 108 -11.88 -7.28 13.98
C ALA A 108 -13.32 -7.58 13.50
N GLY A 109 -13.53 -8.61 12.68
CA GLY A 109 -14.86 -9.04 12.22
C GLY A 109 -15.38 -8.28 11.01
N CYS A 110 -14.56 -7.49 10.31
CA CYS A 110 -14.97 -6.87 9.07
C CYS A 110 -14.93 -7.88 7.91
N GLY A 111 -16.03 -7.94 7.16
CA GLY A 111 -16.24 -8.89 6.08
C GLY A 111 -17.53 -9.71 6.29
N SER A 112 -17.71 -10.73 5.47
CA SER A 112 -18.83 -11.67 5.57
C SER A 112 -18.31 -13.10 5.63
N ASN A 113 -19.15 -14.05 6.07
CA ASN A 113 -18.75 -15.44 6.23
C ASN A 113 -18.11 -16.00 4.95
N GLY A 114 -16.80 -16.25 5.02
CA GLY A 114 -16.01 -16.85 3.94
C GLY A 114 -15.46 -15.87 2.89
N GLN A 115 -15.56 -14.55 3.09
CA GLN A 115 -15.00 -13.55 2.18
C GLN A 115 -14.14 -12.52 2.93
N VAL A 116 -12.89 -12.36 2.50
CA VAL A 116 -12.01 -11.30 3.01
C VAL A 116 -12.49 -9.93 2.51
N PRO A 117 -12.46 -8.87 3.34
CA PRO A 117 -12.98 -7.57 2.95
C PRO A 117 -12.05 -6.88 1.95
N SER A 118 -12.63 -6.19 0.97
CA SER A 118 -11.86 -5.28 0.09
C SER A 118 -11.43 -4.03 0.85
N LEU A 119 -10.40 -3.32 0.37
CA LEU A 119 -9.94 -2.06 0.98
C LEU A 119 -11.10 -1.06 1.14
N ARG A 120 -11.93 -0.90 0.09
CA ARG A 120 -13.15 -0.08 0.15
C ARG A 120 -14.08 -0.48 1.30
N ALA A 121 -14.32 -1.78 1.50
CA ALA A 121 -15.22 -2.25 2.54
C ALA A 121 -14.65 -1.97 3.95
N VAL A 122 -13.33 -2.11 4.11
CA VAL A 122 -12.64 -1.72 5.34
C VAL A 122 -12.71 -0.21 5.56
N VAL A 123 -12.51 0.60 4.52
CA VAL A 123 -12.69 2.06 4.60
C VAL A 123 -14.11 2.43 5.02
N GLU A 124 -15.14 1.87 4.39
CA GLU A 124 -16.54 2.15 4.72
C GLU A 124 -16.89 1.72 6.17
N CYS A 125 -16.24 0.67 6.69
CA CYS A 125 -16.43 0.17 8.04
C CYS A 125 -15.79 1.07 9.11
N TRP A 126 -14.54 1.49 8.92
CA TRP A 126 -13.79 2.31 9.90
C TRP A 126 -13.97 3.82 9.70
N MET A 127 -14.46 4.25 8.54
CA MET A 127 -14.68 5.65 8.19
C MET A 127 -16.09 5.84 7.62
N PRO A 128 -17.14 5.76 8.47
CA PRO A 128 -18.51 5.88 8.01
C PRO A 128 -18.75 7.19 7.23
N GLY A 129 -19.36 7.08 6.06
CA GLY A 129 -19.60 8.19 5.14
C GLY A 129 -18.51 8.42 4.10
N LEU A 130 -17.38 7.70 4.17
CA LEU A 130 -16.35 7.68 3.14
C LEU A 130 -16.42 6.39 2.32
N THR A 131 -16.05 6.48 1.04
CA THR A 131 -15.97 5.34 0.13
C THR A 131 -14.85 5.54 -0.89
N LEU A 132 -14.23 4.45 -1.33
CA LEU A 132 -13.22 4.49 -2.39
C LEU A 132 -13.87 4.27 -3.77
N ASN A 133 -13.53 5.15 -4.71
CA ASN A 133 -13.83 4.92 -6.11
C ASN A 133 -13.06 3.67 -6.61
N LYS A 134 -13.64 2.89 -7.52
CA LYS A 134 -13.07 1.68 -8.11
C LYS A 134 -12.85 1.79 -9.63
N ASP A 135 -13.16 2.92 -10.24
CA ASP A 135 -13.17 3.09 -11.70
C ASP A 135 -11.80 2.75 -12.34
N GLU A 136 -10.70 3.10 -11.68
CA GLU A 136 -9.35 2.88 -12.21
C GLU A 136 -8.72 1.53 -11.78
N GLN A 137 -9.39 0.73 -10.95
CA GLN A 137 -8.85 -0.52 -10.39
C GLN A 137 -8.37 -1.49 -11.49
N CYS A 138 -9.11 -1.56 -12.60
CA CYS A 138 -8.83 -2.43 -13.73
C CYS A 138 -8.37 -1.66 -15.00
N SER A 139 -7.92 -0.41 -14.84
CA SER A 139 -7.40 0.39 -15.96
C SER A 139 -6.05 -0.13 -16.49
N ASP A 140 -5.61 0.39 -17.64
CA ASP A 140 -4.28 0.08 -18.15
C ASP A 140 -3.21 0.86 -17.35
N TRP A 141 -2.61 0.19 -16.37
CA TRP A 141 -1.53 0.73 -15.53
C TRP A 141 -0.16 0.75 -16.24
N THR A 142 -0.05 0.23 -17.46
CA THR A 142 1.18 0.27 -18.27
C THR A 142 1.22 1.47 -19.23
N GLN A 143 0.07 2.13 -19.46
CA GLN A 143 0.01 3.30 -20.34
C GLN A 143 0.85 4.47 -19.79
N ARG A 144 1.50 5.23 -20.68
CA ARG A 144 2.23 6.46 -20.30
C ARG A 144 1.89 7.62 -21.26
N PRO A 145 1.65 8.84 -20.74
CA PRO A 145 1.57 9.18 -19.31
C PRO A 145 0.33 8.56 -18.64
N LEU A 146 0.37 8.37 -17.32
CA LEU A 146 -0.83 8.03 -16.54
C LEU A 146 -1.82 9.20 -16.58
N SER A 147 -3.12 8.90 -16.53
CA SER A 147 -4.16 9.93 -16.45
C SER A 147 -4.19 10.57 -15.05
N ALA A 148 -4.78 11.76 -14.93
CA ALA A 148 -4.99 12.40 -13.64
C ALA A 148 -5.82 11.53 -12.67
N SER A 149 -6.85 10.83 -13.19
CA SER A 149 -7.68 9.93 -12.40
C SER A 149 -6.92 8.70 -11.89
N GLN A 150 -6.01 8.15 -12.70
CA GLN A 150 -5.11 7.05 -12.27
C GLN A 150 -4.15 7.50 -11.18
N LEU A 151 -3.57 8.69 -11.30
CA LEU A 151 -2.69 9.25 -10.27
C LEU A 151 -3.44 9.48 -8.96
N GLU A 152 -4.64 10.05 -9.01
CA GLU A 152 -5.49 10.27 -7.84
C GLU A 152 -5.88 8.95 -7.16
N TYR A 153 -6.35 7.98 -7.95
CA TYR A 153 -6.69 6.64 -7.47
C TYR A 153 -5.49 5.95 -6.78
N ALA A 154 -4.34 5.90 -7.46
CA ALA A 154 -3.15 5.25 -6.92
C ALA A 154 -2.63 5.94 -5.66
N THR A 155 -2.73 7.26 -5.60
CA THR A 155 -2.37 8.04 -4.40
C THR A 155 -3.26 7.64 -3.23
N LEU A 156 -4.58 7.59 -3.45
CA LEU A 156 -5.54 7.30 -2.40
C LEU A 156 -5.40 5.88 -1.84
N ASP A 157 -5.12 4.88 -2.68
CA ASP A 157 -4.93 3.48 -2.28
C ASP A 157 -3.77 3.31 -1.27
N ALA A 158 -2.74 4.16 -1.32
CA ALA A 158 -1.65 4.15 -0.35
C ALA A 158 -1.92 5.02 0.88
N VAL A 159 -2.37 6.27 0.67
CA VAL A 159 -2.56 7.24 1.78
C VAL A 159 -3.64 6.77 2.76
N VAL A 160 -4.70 6.13 2.26
CA VAL A 160 -5.81 5.66 3.11
C VAL A 160 -5.37 4.62 4.14
N LEU A 161 -4.27 3.89 3.91
CA LEU A 161 -3.75 2.90 4.86
C LEU A 161 -3.22 3.55 6.14
N LEU A 162 -2.64 4.74 6.05
CA LEU A 162 -2.16 5.50 7.21
C LEU A 162 -3.33 5.89 8.11
N GLU A 163 -4.41 6.40 7.51
CA GLU A 163 -5.61 6.81 8.23
C GLU A 163 -6.38 5.59 8.79
N LEU A 164 -6.46 4.49 8.05
CA LEU A 164 -7.03 3.23 8.56
C LEU A 164 -6.30 2.73 9.80
N LYS A 165 -4.96 2.66 9.74
CA LYS A 165 -4.12 2.23 10.88
C LYS A 165 -4.35 3.15 12.08
N ARG A 166 -4.40 4.46 11.89
CA ARG A 166 -4.71 5.42 12.97
C ARG A 166 -6.05 5.11 13.65
N ARG A 167 -7.12 4.90 12.87
CA ARG A 167 -8.45 4.62 13.42
C ARG A 167 -8.56 3.27 14.10
N MET A 168 -7.95 2.23 13.53
CA MET A 168 -7.90 0.90 14.13
C MET A 168 -7.17 0.90 15.47
N LEU A 169 -6.11 1.71 15.63
CA LEU A 169 -5.41 1.85 16.90
C LEU A 169 -6.26 2.56 17.96
N LEU A 170 -6.91 3.67 17.60
CA LEU A 170 -7.78 4.41 18.53
C LEU A 170 -8.95 3.55 19.05
N GLU A 171 -9.53 2.71 18.20
CA GLU A 171 -10.57 1.76 18.62
C GLU A 171 -10.03 0.65 19.54
N ALA A 172 -8.80 0.18 19.33
CA ALA A 172 -8.19 -0.85 20.17
C ALA A 172 -7.84 -0.34 21.59
N GLU A 173 -7.68 0.98 21.75
CA GLU A 173 -7.40 1.64 23.03
C GLU A 173 -8.67 2.05 23.80
N SER A 174 -9.86 1.94 23.19
CA SER A 174 -11.17 2.31 23.74
C SER A 174 -11.89 1.14 24.42
#